data_AF-A0AAP5QBR0-F1
#
_entry.id   AF-A0AAP5QBR0-F1
#
_cell.length_a   1.000
_cell.length_b   1.000
_cell.length_c   1.000
_cell.angle_alpha   90.00
_cell.angle_beta   90.00
_cell.angle_gamma   90.00
#
_symmetry.space_group_name_H-M   'P 1'
#
loop_
_entity.id
_entity.type
_entity.pdbx_description
1 polymer ?
#
loop_
_entity_poly.entity_id
_entity_poly.type
_entity_poly.pdbx_seq_one_letter_code
_entity_poly.pdbx_strand_id
1 'polypeptide(L)'
;MNVSVGILLFVAWAAVVAISDCRSRRISNLVVATGLAAAFGCAFLQCGPFGVPLTQAGIGALIGFVALLPFFAIGVMGAADVKVFAVMGAWCGMHALLGLWMAASLAAGVHALWLLITTRTRLAGLIRSPGATFQLAGKSSTPYAACLAVAASAWLVLQGLPGGLR
;
A
#
# COMPACT_ATOMS: atom_id res chain seq x y z
N MET A 1 -12.98 16.46 -17.04
CA MET A 1 -12.49 15.33 -17.86
C MET A 1 -11.13 14.80 -17.38
N ASN A 2 -10.22 15.63 -16.86
CA ASN A 2 -8.85 15.20 -16.52
C ASN A 2 -8.75 14.32 -15.25
N VAL A 3 -9.59 14.53 -14.24
CA VAL A 3 -9.54 13.77 -12.97
C VAL A 3 -9.88 12.29 -13.17
N SER A 4 -10.81 11.97 -14.09
CA SER A 4 -11.16 10.58 -14.43
C SER A 4 -9.97 9.79 -14.97
N VAL A 5 -9.08 10.45 -15.72
CA VAL A 5 -7.84 9.84 -16.22
C VAL A 5 -6.88 9.52 -15.06
N GLY A 6 -6.75 10.44 -14.10
CA GLY A 6 -5.95 10.21 -12.88
C GLY A 6 -6.47 9.04 -12.04
N ILE A 7 -7.80 8.90 -11.92
CA ILE A 7 -8.43 7.76 -11.22
C ILE A 7 -8.11 6.45 -11.95
N LEU A 8 -8.29 6.40 -13.27
CA LEU A 8 -7.98 5.21 -14.08
C LEU A 8 -6.52 4.80 -13.95
N LEU A 9 -5.59 5.76 -14.02
CA LEU A 9 -4.16 5.52 -13.85
C LEU A 9 -3.84 4.96 -12.46
N PHE A 10 -4.42 5.54 -11.42
CA PHE A 10 -4.23 5.09 -10.05
C PHE A 10 -4.75 3.66 -9.84
N VAL A 11 -5.98 3.37 -10.29
CA VAL A 11 -6.59 2.03 -10.16
C VAL A 11 -5.83 1.00 -10.97
N ALA A 12 -5.43 1.33 -12.20
CA ALA A 12 -4.62 0.44 -13.03
C ALA A 12 -3.27 0.13 -12.36
N TRP A 13 -2.59 1.14 -11.82
CA TRP A 13 -1.34 0.96 -11.10
C TRP A 13 -1.52 0.14 -9.82
N ALA A 14 -2.54 0.44 -9.02
CA ALA A 14 -2.86 -0.30 -7.79
C ALA A 14 -3.20 -1.77 -8.07
N ALA A 15 -3.90 -2.05 -9.17
CA ALA A 15 -4.18 -3.41 -9.63
C ALA A 15 -2.89 -4.15 -10.02
N VAL A 16 -1.98 -3.50 -10.76
CA VAL A 16 -0.68 -4.07 -11.13
C VAL A 16 0.15 -4.38 -9.88
N VAL A 17 0.15 -3.49 -8.89
CA VAL A 17 0.81 -3.71 -7.58
C VAL A 17 0.20 -4.92 -6.87
N ALA A 18 -1.13 -4.98 -6.73
CA ALA A 18 -1.81 -6.08 -6.07
C ALA A 18 -1.57 -7.43 -6.78
N ILE A 19 -1.65 -7.46 -8.10
CA ILE A 19 -1.36 -8.67 -8.90
C ILE A 19 0.10 -9.09 -8.74
N SER A 20 1.04 -8.14 -8.77
CA SER A 20 2.48 -8.42 -8.62
C SER A 20 2.82 -8.95 -7.23
N ASP A 21 2.19 -8.38 -6.19
CA ASP A 21 2.33 -8.83 -4.81
C ASP A 21 1.78 -10.24 -4.62
N CYS A 22 0.57 -10.51 -5.12
CA CYS A 22 -0.06 -11.83 -5.05
C CYS A 22 0.68 -12.91 -5.86
N ARG A 23 1.16 -12.58 -7.07
CA ARG A 23 1.72 -13.56 -8.00
C ARG A 23 3.20 -13.84 -7.76
N SER A 24 3.99 -12.78 -7.56
CA SER A 24 5.44 -12.88 -7.52
C SER A 24 6.03 -12.48 -6.17
N ARG A 25 5.23 -11.90 -5.25
CA ARG A 25 5.70 -11.31 -3.98
C ARG A 25 6.92 -10.41 -4.14
N ARG A 26 7.08 -9.86 -5.34
CA ARG A 26 8.20 -9.03 -5.76
C ARG A 26 7.64 -7.93 -6.62
N ILE A 27 7.71 -6.74 -6.08
CA ILE A 27 7.31 -5.53 -6.78
C ILE A 27 8.57 -4.99 -7.45
N SER A 28 8.58 -5.02 -8.78
CA SER A 28 9.70 -4.52 -9.57
C SER A 28 9.88 -3.01 -9.34
N ASN A 29 11.12 -2.54 -9.33
CA ASN A 29 11.42 -1.11 -9.28
C ASN A 29 10.76 -0.36 -10.44
N LEU A 30 10.50 -1.03 -11.57
CA LEU A 30 9.77 -0.46 -12.70
C LEU A 30 8.33 -0.05 -12.31
N VAL A 31 7.60 -0.90 -11.57
CA VAL A 31 6.22 -0.59 -11.14
C VAL A 31 6.21 0.60 -10.17
N VAL A 32 7.22 0.66 -9.31
CA VAL A 32 7.40 1.78 -8.37
C VAL A 32 7.70 3.06 -9.14
N ALA A 33 8.64 3.01 -10.09
CA ALA A 33 9.04 4.15 -10.90
C ALA A 33 7.89 4.67 -11.79
N THR A 34 7.13 3.79 -12.43
CA THR A 34 5.97 4.19 -13.25
C THR A 34 4.86 4.80 -12.41
N GLY A 35 4.61 4.26 -11.21
CA GLY A 35 3.64 4.81 -10.26
C GLY A 35 4.04 6.19 -9.75
N LEU A 36 5.33 6.39 -9.44
CA LEU A 36 5.89 7.69 -9.05
C LEU A 36 5.77 8.69 -10.20
N ALA A 37 6.22 8.33 -11.41
CA ALA A 37 6.14 9.19 -12.58
C ALA A 37 4.70 9.60 -12.89
N ALA A 38 3.75 8.66 -12.78
CA ALA A 38 2.32 8.95 -12.95
C ALA A 38 1.77 9.86 -11.84
N ALA A 39 2.15 9.66 -10.57
CA ALA A 39 1.73 10.53 -9.47
C ALA A 39 2.20 11.98 -9.67
N PHE A 40 3.49 12.16 -9.98
CA PHE A 40 4.07 13.49 -10.22
C PHE A 40 3.53 14.13 -11.50
N GLY A 41 3.35 13.37 -12.57
CA GLY A 41 2.71 13.84 -13.81
C GLY A 41 1.27 14.30 -13.58
N CYS A 42 0.50 13.53 -12.80
CA CYS A 42 -0.86 13.89 -12.43
C CYS A 42 -0.92 15.11 -11.49
N ALA A 43 0.03 15.25 -10.57
CA ALA A 43 0.14 16.42 -9.70
C ALA A 43 0.53 17.68 -10.49
N PHE A 44 1.41 17.55 -11.49
CA PHE A 44 1.82 18.66 -12.37
C PHE A 44 0.68 19.14 -13.26
N LEU A 45 -0.06 18.21 -13.85
CA LEU A 45 -1.21 18.49 -14.73
C LEU A 45 -2.50 18.82 -13.95
N GLN A 46 -2.44 18.87 -12.61
CA GLN A 46 -3.59 19.03 -11.71
C GLN A 46 -4.76 18.09 -12.03
N CYS A 47 -4.43 16.87 -12.47
CA CYS A 47 -5.39 15.82 -12.79
C CYS A 47 -5.35 14.65 -11.81
N GLY A 48 -4.65 14.82 -10.68
CA GLY A 48 -4.55 13.84 -9.62
C GLY A 48 -5.92 13.52 -8.98
N PRO A 49 -6.23 12.25 -8.72
CA PRO A 49 -7.51 11.84 -8.14
C PRO A 49 -7.73 12.39 -6.72
N PHE A 50 -6.65 12.70 -6.00
CA PHE A 50 -6.67 13.24 -4.63
C PHE A 50 -6.45 14.76 -4.57
N GLY A 51 -6.29 15.44 -5.71
CA GLY A 51 -6.08 16.89 -5.76
C GLY A 51 -4.81 17.39 -5.06
N VAL A 52 -3.80 16.53 -4.92
CA VAL A 52 -2.56 16.83 -4.17
C VAL A 52 -1.60 17.67 -5.04
N PRO A 53 -1.11 18.83 -4.56
CA PRO A 53 -0.13 19.62 -5.30
C PRO A 53 1.25 18.93 -5.33
N LEU A 54 2.07 19.28 -6.33
CA LEU A 54 3.38 18.67 -6.58
C LEU A 54 4.30 18.64 -5.34
N THR A 55 4.30 19.74 -4.56
CA THR A 55 5.08 19.84 -3.31
C THR A 55 4.63 18.82 -2.28
N GLN A 56 3.31 18.69 -2.10
CA GLN A 56 2.72 17.75 -1.15
C GLN A 56 2.83 16.30 -1.61
N ALA A 57 2.88 16.04 -2.93
CA ALA A 57 3.19 14.72 -3.48
C ALA A 57 4.63 14.30 -3.14
N GLY A 58 5.61 15.20 -3.29
CA GLY A 58 6.99 14.93 -2.89
C GLY A 58 7.15 14.70 -1.39
N ILE A 59 6.53 15.56 -0.58
CA ILE A 59 6.50 15.44 0.89
C ILE A 59 5.83 14.10 1.29
N GLY A 60 4.68 13.78 0.71
CA GLY A 60 3.97 12.52 0.98
C GLY A 60 4.81 11.30 0.61
N ALA A 61 5.51 11.33 -0.53
CA ALA A 61 6.40 10.25 -0.93
C ALA A 61 7.55 10.03 0.06
N LEU A 62 8.19 11.13 0.49
CA LEU A 62 9.27 11.09 1.47
C LEU A 62 8.79 10.56 2.81
N ILE A 63 7.67 11.07 3.32
CA ILE A 63 7.12 10.59 4.59
C ILE A 63 6.69 9.13 4.50
N GLY A 64 6.02 8.72 3.42
CA GLY A 64 5.68 7.31 3.21
C GLY A 64 6.92 6.43 3.28
N PHE A 65 7.98 6.81 2.55
CA PHE A 65 9.23 6.08 2.58
C PHE A 65 9.85 6.00 3.98
N VAL A 66 9.99 7.13 4.67
CA VAL A 66 10.60 7.22 6.01
C VAL A 66 9.77 6.50 7.06
N ALA A 67 8.44 6.55 6.97
CA ALA A 67 7.53 5.94 7.94
C ALA A 67 7.64 4.41 7.99
N LEU A 68 7.86 3.75 6.85
CA LEU A 68 8.04 2.29 6.80
C LEU A 68 9.50 1.83 6.85
N LEU A 69 10.47 2.75 6.72
CA LEU A 69 11.88 2.44 6.85
C LEU A 69 12.27 1.75 8.19
N PRO A 70 11.80 2.18 9.38
CA PRO A 70 12.14 1.49 10.63
C PRO A 70 11.57 0.06 10.66
N PHE A 71 10.38 -0.17 10.10
CA PHE A 71 9.77 -1.51 10.03
C PHE A 71 10.53 -2.44 9.10
N PHE A 72 11.10 -1.91 8.01
CA PHE A 72 12.02 -2.63 7.15
C PHE A 72 13.34 -2.94 7.87
N ALA A 73 13.91 -1.99 8.61
CA ALA A 73 15.15 -2.19 9.36
C ALA A 73 15.02 -3.28 10.46
N ILE A 74 13.86 -3.37 11.09
CA ILE A 74 13.55 -4.41 12.10
C ILE A 74 13.18 -5.76 11.43
N GLY A 75 13.09 -5.81 10.09
CA GLY A 75 12.80 -7.03 9.34
C GLY A 75 11.35 -7.52 9.42
N VAL A 76 10.45 -6.65 9.90
CA VAL A 76 9.00 -6.92 9.99
C VAL A 76 8.35 -6.84 8.62
N MET A 77 8.90 -6.02 7.72
CA MET A 77 8.29 -5.65 6.46
C MET A 77 9.25 -5.75 5.27
N GLY A 78 8.74 -6.03 4.07
CA GLY A 78 9.56 -6.19 2.88
C GLY A 78 9.95 -4.85 2.24
N ALA A 79 11.08 -4.84 1.53
CA ALA A 79 11.50 -3.66 0.73
C ALA A 79 10.46 -3.28 -0.35
N ALA A 80 9.61 -4.22 -0.76
CA ALA A 80 8.52 -3.97 -1.70
C ALA A 80 7.44 -3.07 -1.09
N ASP A 81 7.05 -3.31 0.17
CA ASP A 81 5.99 -2.56 0.83
C ASP A 81 6.38 -1.10 1.07
N VAL A 82 7.63 -0.86 1.51
CA VAL A 82 8.18 0.50 1.71
C VAL A 82 8.09 1.31 0.43
N LYS A 83 8.43 0.69 -0.71
CA LYS A 83 8.42 1.36 -2.02
C LYS A 83 7.01 1.69 -2.49
N VAL A 84 6.07 0.75 -2.35
CA VAL A 84 4.66 0.98 -2.70
C VAL A 84 4.09 2.11 -1.85
N PHE A 85 4.37 2.10 -0.55
CA PHE A 85 3.85 3.10 0.37
C PHE A 85 4.40 4.50 0.11
N ALA A 86 5.67 4.60 -0.35
CA ALA A 86 6.22 5.86 -0.85
C ALA A 86 5.45 6.36 -2.08
N VAL A 87 5.16 5.49 -3.06
CA VAL A 87 4.37 5.88 -4.25
C VAL A 87 2.95 6.30 -3.84
N MET A 88 2.34 5.59 -2.89
CA MET A 88 1.03 5.92 -2.35
C MET A 88 1.02 7.28 -1.66
N GLY A 89 2.09 7.62 -0.95
CA GLY A 89 2.29 8.97 -0.41
C GLY A 89 2.37 10.05 -1.48
N ALA A 90 2.94 9.73 -2.66
CA ALA A 90 2.96 10.65 -3.79
C ALA A 90 1.56 10.88 -4.37
N TRP A 91 0.72 9.86 -4.43
CA TRP A 91 -0.65 9.96 -4.96
C TRP A 91 -1.62 10.65 -4.00
N CYS A 92 -1.64 10.20 -2.74
CA CYS A 92 -2.68 10.56 -1.78
C CYS A 92 -2.25 11.69 -0.83
N GLY A 93 -0.95 12.00 -0.78
CA GLY A 93 -0.38 12.95 0.16
C GLY A 93 -0.36 12.43 1.60
N MET A 94 0.23 13.24 2.49
CA MET A 94 0.46 12.93 3.91
C MET A 94 -0.80 12.54 4.69
N HIS A 95 -1.91 13.25 4.50
CA HIS A 95 -3.09 13.12 5.34
C HIS A 95 -3.81 11.77 5.16
N ALA A 96 -3.91 11.30 3.91
CA ALA A 96 -4.53 10.01 3.59
C ALA A 96 -3.62 8.82 3.95
N LEU A 97 -2.31 9.06 4.04
CA LEU A 97 -1.26 8.08 4.28
C LEU A 97 -1.48 7.30 5.59
N LEU A 98 -1.81 8.01 6.68
CA LEU A 98 -2.10 7.40 7.98
C LEU A 98 -3.37 6.54 7.95
N GLY A 99 -4.43 7.03 7.30
CA GLY A 99 -5.70 6.29 7.16
C GLY A 99 -5.52 5.00 6.36
N LEU A 100 -4.80 5.07 5.24
CA LEU A 100 -4.47 3.90 4.44
C LEU A 100 -3.59 2.91 5.20
N TRP A 101 -2.61 3.39 5.95
CA TRP A 101 -1.74 2.56 6.76
C TRP A 101 -2.51 1.79 7.83
N MET A 102 -3.39 2.48 8.55
CA MET A 102 -4.25 1.87 9.57
C MET A 102 -5.20 0.83 8.95
N ALA A 103 -5.85 1.16 7.84
CA ALA A 103 -6.75 0.24 7.13
C ALA A 103 -6.02 -0.99 6.58
N ALA A 104 -4.85 -0.81 5.97
CA ALA A 104 -4.03 -1.89 5.46
C ALA A 104 -3.49 -2.78 6.58
N SER A 105 -3.03 -2.18 7.68
CA SER A 105 -2.56 -2.91 8.87
C SER A 105 -3.67 -3.73 9.51
N LEU A 106 -4.89 -3.18 9.59
CA LEU A 106 -6.05 -3.91 10.10
C LEU A 106 -6.40 -5.10 9.19
N ALA A 107 -6.45 -4.89 7.88
CA ALA A 107 -6.73 -5.96 6.91
C ALA A 107 -5.65 -7.06 6.95
N ALA A 108 -4.38 -6.68 7.01
CA ALA A 108 -3.26 -7.62 7.14
C ALA A 108 -3.33 -8.39 8.46
N GLY A 109 -3.66 -7.72 9.57
CA GLY A 109 -3.85 -8.32 10.88
C GLY A 109 -5.00 -9.33 10.91
N VAL A 110 -6.15 -8.99 10.32
CA VAL A 110 -7.29 -9.90 10.18
C VAL A 110 -6.92 -11.12 9.34
N HIS A 111 -6.19 -10.93 8.24
CA HIS A 111 -5.77 -12.05 7.40
C HIS A 111 -4.74 -12.96 8.11
N ALA A 112 -3.80 -12.36 8.86
CA ALA A 112 -2.85 -13.12 9.67
C ALA A 112 -3.55 -13.90 10.79
N LEU A 113 -4.55 -13.29 11.44
CA LEU A 113 -5.37 -13.95 12.47
C LEU A 113 -6.18 -15.11 11.88
N TRP A 114 -6.78 -14.93 10.71
CA TRP A 114 -7.49 -16.00 10.01
C TRP A 114 -6.55 -17.17 9.66
N LEU A 115 -5.36 -16.88 9.14
CA LEU A 115 -4.34 -17.91 8.90
C LEU A 115 -3.94 -18.63 10.21
N LEU A 116 -3.75 -17.91 11.31
CA LEU A 116 -3.42 -18.52 12.61
C LEU A 116 -4.52 -19.49 13.08
N ILE A 117 -5.78 -19.07 12.97
CA ILE A 117 -6.95 -19.87 13.36
C ILE A 117 -7.10 -21.11 12.46
N THR A 118 -6.98 -20.95 11.14
CA THR A 118 -7.15 -22.05 10.17
C THR A 118 -6.00 -23.05 10.19
N THR A 119 -4.77 -22.57 10.39
CA THR A 119 -3.59 -23.44 10.36
C THR A 119 -3.30 -24.09 11.72
N ARG A 120 -4.05 -23.74 12.79
CA ARG A 120 -3.85 -24.22 14.17
C ARG A 120 -2.38 -24.15 14.61
N THR A 121 -1.62 -23.19 14.07
CA THR A 121 -0.20 -23.04 14.34
C THR A 121 -0.02 -22.63 15.79
N ARG A 122 0.61 -23.50 16.60
CA ARG A 122 0.89 -23.18 18.00
C ARG A 122 1.77 -21.93 18.03
N LEU A 123 1.29 -20.88 18.72
CA LEU A 123 2.01 -19.63 18.97
C LEU A 123 3.48 -19.83 19.41
N ALA A 124 3.78 -20.95 20.07
CA ALA A 124 5.12 -21.33 20.49
C ALA A 124 6.15 -21.45 19.35
N GLY A 125 5.73 -21.74 18.10
CA GLY A 125 6.62 -21.80 16.94
C GLY A 125 7.04 -20.43 16.39
N LEU A 126 6.25 -19.39 16.62
CA LEU A 126 6.51 -18.02 16.16
C LEU A 126 7.58 -17.32 17.00
N ILE A 127 7.70 -17.69 18.29
CA ILE A 127 8.68 -17.09 19.22
C ILE A 127 10.11 -17.58 18.93
N ARG A 128 10.27 -18.75 18.30
CA ARG A 128 11.59 -19.40 18.13
C ARG A 128 12.34 -19.00 16.86
N SER A 129 11.69 -18.33 15.90
CA SER A 129 12.34 -17.76 14.70
C SER A 129 12.01 -16.27 14.55
N PRO A 130 12.76 -15.38 15.20
CA PRO A 130 12.66 -13.93 15.01
C PRO A 130 13.41 -13.46 13.75
N GLY A 131 13.89 -14.37 12.91
CA GLY A 131 14.75 -14.07 11.77
C GLY A 131 13.96 -13.88 10.48
N ALA A 132 13.77 -12.61 10.10
CA ALA A 132 13.48 -12.12 8.75
C ALA A 132 12.37 -12.84 7.97
N THR A 133 11.23 -12.15 7.83
CA THR A 133 10.02 -12.59 7.10
C THR A 133 9.20 -13.61 7.87
N PHE A 134 8.06 -13.17 8.41
CA PHE A 134 7.03 -14.01 9.02
C PHE A 134 6.65 -15.17 8.05
N GLN A 135 7.30 -16.32 8.19
CA GLN A 135 6.95 -17.55 7.49
C GLN A 135 6.02 -18.34 8.41
N LEU A 136 4.70 -18.11 8.28
CA LEU A 136 3.71 -18.97 8.92
C LEU A 136 3.61 -20.29 8.14
N ALA A 137 4.12 -21.38 8.71
CA ALA A 137 3.93 -22.76 8.24
C ALA A 137 4.40 -23.04 6.79
N GLY A 138 5.53 -22.47 6.36
CA GLY A 138 6.08 -22.72 5.01
C GLY A 138 5.27 -22.09 3.87
N LYS A 139 4.23 -21.30 4.19
CA LYS A 139 3.50 -20.44 3.26
C LYS A 139 3.82 -19.00 3.63
N SER A 140 4.43 -18.28 2.70
CA SER A 140 4.94 -16.93 2.95
C SER A 140 3.82 -15.95 3.32
N SER A 141 4.21 -14.97 4.15
CA SER A 141 3.41 -13.95 4.83
C SER A 141 2.30 -13.27 4.02
N THR A 142 1.32 -12.70 4.72
CA THR A 142 0.16 -11.96 4.20
C THR A 142 0.54 -10.88 3.18
N PRO A 143 -0.17 -10.74 2.03
CA PRO A 143 0.13 -9.74 1.01
C PRO A 143 -0.31 -8.34 1.47
N TYR A 144 0.58 -7.68 2.23
CA TYR A 144 0.31 -6.36 2.82
C TYR A 144 0.09 -5.31 1.73
N ALA A 145 0.87 -5.33 0.64
CA ALA A 145 0.69 -4.40 -0.47
C ALA A 145 -0.66 -4.61 -1.19
N ALA A 146 -1.16 -5.85 -1.30
CA ALA A 146 -2.52 -6.10 -1.79
C ALA A 146 -3.60 -5.51 -0.87
N CYS A 147 -3.48 -5.70 0.46
CA CYS A 147 -4.39 -5.06 1.42
C CYS A 147 -4.37 -3.53 1.31
N LEU A 148 -3.18 -2.96 1.11
CA LEU A 148 -3.00 -1.52 0.97
C LEU A 148 -3.62 -0.98 -0.32
N ALA A 149 -3.47 -1.71 -1.44
CA ALA A 149 -4.11 -1.37 -2.71
C ALA A 149 -5.65 -1.44 -2.61
N VAL A 150 -6.20 -2.45 -1.93
CA VAL A 150 -7.65 -2.58 -1.70
C VAL A 150 -8.18 -1.45 -0.83
N ALA A 151 -7.51 -1.14 0.29
CA ALA A 151 -7.90 -0.05 1.18
C ALA A 151 -7.91 1.30 0.44
N ALA A 152 -6.90 1.53 -0.39
CA ALA A 152 -6.81 2.74 -1.20
C ALA A 152 -7.92 2.85 -2.25
N SER A 153 -8.22 1.74 -2.91
CA SER A 153 -9.29 1.65 -3.90
C SER A 153 -10.65 1.92 -3.25
N ALA A 154 -10.89 1.33 -2.06
CA ALA A 154 -12.10 1.56 -1.28
C ALA A 154 -12.22 3.02 -0.81
N TRP A 155 -11.13 3.63 -0.34
CA TRP A 155 -11.13 5.04 0.05
C TRP A 155 -11.42 5.97 -1.14
N LEU A 156 -10.87 5.66 -2.32
CA LEU A 156 -11.14 6.43 -3.53
C LEU A 156 -12.60 6.27 -3.99
N VAL A 157 -13.17 5.07 -3.92
CA VAL A 157 -14.59 4.82 -4.18
C VAL A 157 -15.49 5.58 -3.20
N LEU A 158 -15.14 5.62 -1.91
CA LEU A 158 -15.87 6.38 -0.89
C LEU A 158 -15.85 7.89 -1.15
N GLN A 159 -14.72 8.44 -1.60
CA GLN A 159 -14.64 9.85 -2.01
C GLN A 159 -15.33 10.13 -3.34
N GLY A 160 -15.45 9.12 -4.21
CA GLY A 160 -16.11 9.19 -5.52
C GLY A 160 -17.63 9.01 -5.50
N LEU A 161 -18.22 8.60 -4.37
CA LEU A 161 -19.67 8.54 -4.17
C LEU A 161 -20.19 9.94 -3.80
N PRO A 162 -20.81 10.69 -4.74
CA PRO A 162 -21.49 11.92 -4.40
C PRO A 162 -22.86 11.55 -3.84
N GLY A 163 -22.98 11.46 -2.52
CA GLY A 163 -24.29 11.39 -1.85
C GLY A 163 -24.46 10.23 -0.89
N GLY A 164 -24.42 10.56 0.39
CA GLY A 164 -24.81 9.66 1.47
C GLY A 164 -24.38 10.22 2.82
N LEU A 165 -25.15 11.18 3.33
CA LEU A 165 -25.05 11.80 4.66
C LEU A 165 -24.02 12.93 4.80
N ARG A 166 -24.28 14.03 4.11
CA ARG A 166 -24.14 15.37 4.71
C ARG A 166 -25.43 16.13 4.52
#